data_AF-A0A662WQI3-F1
#
_entry.id   AF-A0A662WQI3-F1
#
_cell.length_a   1.000
_cell.length_b   1.000
_cell.length_c   1.000
_cell.angle_alpha   90.00
_cell.angle_beta   90.00
_cell.angle_gamma   90.00
#
_symmetry.space_group_name_H-M   'P 1'
#
loop_
_entity.id
_entity.type
_entity.pdbx_description
1 polymer ?
#
loop_
_entity_poly.entity_id
_entity_poly.type
_entity_poly.pdbx_seq_one_letter_code
_entity_poly.pdbx_strand_id
1 'polypeptide(L)'
;MAGGDASASRAHVEHAWLAAGRQGDVEAMQSLRKAHPTWLALDRHVAGSSSIESAGNDTDGGDEASCFCDWERFHLSTVGASTLHAAAWDGAVAILQFLLAEGQEVDERGGGGVTAFMVTLLRHNIQAMRAVFQGSTVVQRNTIMDCRKEDAERLRHTLEVVKLLLHYGADTEARDQNGKTALHLTTNDELFEVARLMLARGARLDAQDAAGRSPLHLCLLDSAGQSVLVTNLLVAHGAPIDLPDTKGETPLDIVVRLGDVTALQLLLNHHALVATDARRDFAGAVLLQAAELGVGKIVRFLLEGEYTSIDFANARGETALHLAIVKIHPPLIEQLCSSVSAALLLRARTRVAGESVLHYAARYGSPVEMTSVLTLLGRENSQEVNAASASGLTPLYLTTTAATAGSPMERREKVALLEAHGATLFPRNARLFYSIQGNPNSVLVAVTAAVKRCLAQWLVECNASTLSDFCLQWAACVSSPRRSEYPAIAAGGRQARRGPSTSTPHQSPLCAILPSVVCAGYAVDTVPLLLVLPLEREAAPRFVELLGALAAETNHPLLRRLQEELLAAWRGETHLNRWQRGA
;
A
#
# COMPACT_ATOMS: atom_id res chain seq x y z
N MET A 1 90.53 -18.77 -6.88
CA MET A 1 89.82 -17.99 -7.91
C MET A 1 88.35 -18.07 -7.58
N ALA A 2 87.77 -16.92 -7.21
CA ALA A 2 86.36 -16.76 -6.86
C ALA A 2 85.49 -16.87 -8.12
N GLY A 3 84.31 -17.49 -7.98
CA GLY A 3 83.34 -17.69 -9.06
C GLY A 3 81.91 -17.69 -8.53
N GLY A 4 81.48 -16.53 -8.04
CA GLY A 4 80.11 -16.02 -7.93
C GLY A 4 78.93 -16.97 -7.70
N ASP A 5 78.63 -17.27 -6.44
CA ASP A 5 77.26 -17.45 -5.98
C ASP A 5 76.51 -16.12 -6.14
N ALA A 6 75.82 -15.95 -7.26
CA ALA A 6 74.88 -14.86 -7.46
C ALA A 6 73.63 -15.15 -6.59
N SER A 7 73.68 -14.64 -5.36
CA SER A 7 72.58 -14.50 -4.43
C SER A 7 71.24 -14.32 -5.13
N ALA A 8 70.33 -15.29 -5.00
CA ALA A 8 68.95 -15.12 -5.42
C ALA A 8 68.43 -13.82 -4.78
N SER A 9 68.15 -12.81 -5.61
CA SER A 9 67.64 -11.56 -5.09
C SER A 9 66.31 -11.84 -4.41
N ARG A 10 66.03 -11.16 -3.30
CA ARG A 10 64.76 -11.30 -2.58
C ARG A 10 63.55 -11.25 -3.54
N ALA A 11 63.58 -10.34 -4.51
CA ALA A 11 62.55 -10.22 -5.56
C ALA A 11 62.42 -11.46 -6.46
N HIS A 12 63.50 -12.18 -6.74
CA HIS A 12 63.45 -13.45 -7.49
C HIS A 12 62.77 -14.56 -6.69
N VAL A 13 63.04 -14.66 -5.39
CA VAL A 13 62.39 -15.64 -4.50
C VAL A 13 60.91 -15.32 -4.33
N GLU A 14 60.57 -14.03 -4.19
CA GLU A 14 59.19 -13.55 -4.16
C GLU A 14 58.47 -13.88 -5.49
N HIS A 15 59.09 -13.59 -6.64
CA HIS A 15 58.51 -13.92 -7.95
C HIS A 15 58.35 -15.44 -8.18
N ALA A 16 59.31 -16.25 -7.72
CA ALA A 16 59.22 -17.70 -7.79
C ALA A 16 58.09 -18.26 -6.92
N TRP A 17 57.89 -17.69 -5.72
CA TRP A 17 56.75 -18.00 -4.85
C TRP A 17 55.41 -17.69 -5.52
N LEU A 18 55.29 -16.50 -6.12
CA LEU A 18 54.09 -16.09 -6.86
C LEU A 18 53.82 -16.99 -8.06
N ALA A 19 54.86 -17.37 -8.79
CA ALA A 19 54.74 -18.28 -9.94
C ALA A 19 54.31 -19.68 -9.52
N ALA A 20 54.84 -20.21 -8.41
CA ALA A 20 54.43 -21.48 -7.83
C ALA A 20 52.96 -21.44 -7.36
N GLY A 21 52.55 -20.34 -6.70
CA GLY A 21 51.15 -20.11 -6.32
C GLY A 21 50.21 -20.07 -7.53
N ARG A 22 50.58 -19.39 -8.63
CA ARG A 22 49.80 -19.39 -9.88
C ARG A 22 49.68 -20.77 -10.53
N GLN A 23 50.64 -21.65 -10.30
CA GLN A 23 50.67 -23.00 -10.88
C GLN A 23 50.01 -24.05 -9.98
N GLY A 24 49.65 -23.72 -8.74
CA GLY A 24 49.13 -24.70 -7.78
C GLY A 24 50.21 -25.57 -7.11
N ASP A 25 51.49 -25.24 -7.26
CA ASP A 25 52.60 -26.08 -6.80
C ASP A 25 52.93 -25.81 -5.32
N VAL A 26 52.21 -26.51 -4.45
CA VAL A 26 52.33 -26.40 -2.99
C VAL A 26 53.68 -26.94 -2.49
N GLU A 27 54.28 -27.93 -3.15
CA GLU A 27 55.58 -28.49 -2.74
C GLU A 27 56.72 -27.50 -2.99
N ALA A 28 56.68 -26.79 -4.12
CA ALA A 28 57.60 -25.69 -4.39
C ALA A 28 57.42 -24.54 -3.39
N MET A 29 56.18 -24.17 -3.06
CA MET A 29 55.91 -23.17 -2.01
C MET A 29 56.47 -23.62 -0.65
N GLN A 30 56.19 -24.85 -0.20
CA GLN A 30 56.73 -25.38 1.05
C GLN A 30 58.28 -25.37 1.08
N SER A 31 58.90 -25.75 -0.03
CA SER A 31 60.36 -25.78 -0.16
C SER A 31 60.98 -24.38 -0.10
N LEU A 32 60.37 -23.40 -0.78
CA LEU A 32 60.80 -22.00 -0.76
C LEU A 32 60.63 -21.36 0.63
N ARG A 33 59.55 -21.70 1.36
CA ARG A 33 59.33 -21.21 2.72
C ARG A 33 60.34 -21.78 3.72
N LYS A 34 60.63 -23.08 3.63
CA LYS A 34 61.67 -23.73 4.45
C LYS A 34 63.06 -23.15 4.17
N ALA A 35 63.36 -22.84 2.92
CA ALA A 35 64.64 -22.25 2.53
C ALA A 35 64.78 -20.77 2.96
N HIS A 36 63.68 -20.00 2.96
CA HIS A 36 63.71 -18.56 3.23
C HIS A 36 62.59 -18.09 4.18
N PRO A 37 62.57 -18.52 5.45
CA PRO A 37 61.48 -18.25 6.38
C PRO A 37 61.34 -16.76 6.75
N THR A 38 62.44 -16.01 6.77
CA THR A 38 62.43 -14.57 7.10
C THR A 38 62.01 -13.69 5.92
N TRP A 39 62.21 -14.18 4.69
CA TRP A 39 61.76 -13.47 3.49
C TRP A 39 60.29 -13.78 3.21
N LEU A 40 59.91 -15.04 3.45
CA LEU A 40 58.60 -15.71 3.37
C LEU A 40 57.53 -15.38 4.43
N ALA A 41 57.84 -14.55 5.42
CA ALA A 41 56.98 -14.40 6.61
C ALA A 41 55.65 -13.70 6.27
N LEU A 42 54.52 -14.32 6.63
CA LEU A 42 53.16 -13.83 6.35
C LEU A 42 52.78 -12.61 7.19
N ASP A 43 53.44 -12.41 8.34
CA ASP A 43 53.13 -11.35 9.32
C ASP A 43 54.07 -10.13 9.18
N ARG A 44 54.86 -10.09 8.11
CA ARG A 44 55.97 -9.15 7.98
C ARG A 44 55.54 -7.81 7.40
N HIS A 45 55.50 -6.74 8.19
CA HIS A 45 55.34 -5.37 7.69
C HIS A 45 56.52 -4.91 6.80
N VAL A 46 56.24 -4.53 5.56
CA VAL A 46 57.12 -3.92 4.56
C VAL A 46 56.91 -2.41 4.60
N ALA A 47 57.87 -1.66 5.16
CA ALA A 47 57.85 -0.20 5.09
C ALA A 47 57.88 0.28 3.63
N GLY A 48 56.88 1.10 3.25
CA GLY A 48 56.71 1.66 1.91
C GLY A 48 57.94 2.45 1.45
N SER A 49 58.48 2.09 0.29
CA SER A 49 59.46 2.93 -0.41
C SER A 49 58.70 4.00 -1.19
N SER A 50 58.47 5.14 -0.54
CA SER A 50 57.97 6.37 -1.17
C SER A 50 58.89 6.80 -2.31
N SER A 51 58.37 6.93 -3.53
CA SER A 51 58.87 7.90 -4.50
C SER A 51 57.84 8.14 -5.60
N ILE A 52 56.73 8.80 -5.25
CA ILE A 52 56.03 9.70 -6.16
C ILE A 52 55.63 10.94 -5.35
N GLU A 53 56.36 12.02 -5.57
CA GLU A 53 55.93 13.36 -5.17
C GLU A 53 54.66 13.71 -5.95
N SER A 54 53.51 13.82 -5.26
CA SER A 54 52.47 14.75 -5.68
C SER A 54 51.93 15.47 -4.46
N ALA A 55 52.13 16.79 -4.48
CA ALA A 55 51.64 17.70 -3.45
C ALA A 55 50.11 17.79 -3.51
N GLY A 56 49.47 17.69 -2.34
CA GLY A 56 48.04 17.98 -2.17
C GLY A 56 47.53 17.47 -0.83
N ASN A 57 47.42 18.38 0.14
CA ASN A 57 46.76 18.20 1.44
C ASN A 57 45.43 17.43 1.32
N ASP A 58 45.18 16.47 2.20
CA ASP A 58 44.24 16.65 3.33
C ASP A 58 44.32 15.45 4.28
N THR A 59 43.96 15.74 5.52
CA THR A 59 44.31 15.06 6.77
C THR A 59 43.53 13.78 7.08
N ASP A 60 44.21 12.91 7.84
CA ASP A 60 43.67 11.89 8.75
C ASP A 60 43.29 10.52 8.15
N GLY A 61 44.32 9.74 7.83
CA GLY A 61 44.25 8.28 7.70
C GLY A 61 45.58 7.71 8.20
N GLY A 62 45.56 6.99 9.31
CA GLY A 62 46.77 6.38 9.88
C GLY A 62 47.41 5.45 8.86
N ASP A 63 48.70 5.64 8.62
CA ASP A 63 49.57 4.73 7.87
C ASP A 63 49.55 3.34 8.55
N GLU A 64 48.60 2.48 8.17
CA GLU A 64 48.65 1.06 8.49
C GLU A 64 49.78 0.42 7.67
N ALA A 65 50.85 0.06 8.37
CA ALA A 65 52.05 -0.53 7.79
C ALA A 65 51.71 -1.82 7.02
N SER A 66 51.94 -1.81 5.71
CA SER A 66 51.61 -2.92 4.81
C SER A 66 52.42 -4.18 5.14
N CYS A 67 51.77 -5.27 5.50
CA CYS A 67 52.33 -6.61 5.58
C CYS A 67 52.94 -7.07 4.24
N PHE A 68 53.77 -8.11 4.21
CA PHE A 68 54.37 -8.67 3.00
C PHE A 68 53.29 -9.25 2.06
N CYS A 69 52.11 -9.51 2.62
CA CYS A 69 50.88 -9.86 1.93
C CYS A 69 49.98 -8.66 1.57
N ASP A 70 50.36 -7.42 1.92
CA ASP A 70 49.54 -6.23 1.66
C ASP A 70 49.77 -5.61 0.28
N TRP A 71 48.63 -5.52 -0.42
CA TRP A 71 48.15 -4.54 -1.39
C TRP A 71 49.03 -4.12 -2.58
N GLU A 72 50.31 -3.76 -2.41
CA GLU A 72 51.05 -3.06 -3.47
C GLU A 72 51.81 -3.98 -4.44
N ARG A 73 52.01 -5.27 -4.11
CA ARG A 73 52.92 -6.13 -4.89
C ARG A 73 52.36 -7.48 -5.35
N PHE A 74 51.14 -7.85 -4.96
CA PHE A 74 50.49 -9.09 -5.39
C PHE A 74 49.54 -8.83 -6.58
N HIS A 75 50.08 -8.45 -7.73
CA HIS A 75 49.27 -8.27 -8.94
C HIS A 75 48.96 -9.63 -9.60
N LEU A 76 47.78 -10.18 -9.32
CA LEU A 76 46.97 -10.80 -10.37
C LEU A 76 46.14 -9.67 -10.98
N SER A 77 45.98 -9.63 -12.30
CA SER A 77 45.37 -8.52 -13.06
C SER A 77 43.88 -8.31 -12.80
N THR A 78 43.32 -8.96 -11.79
CA THR A 78 41.91 -8.90 -11.41
C THR A 78 41.82 -8.81 -9.89
N VAL A 79 41.63 -7.58 -9.41
CA VAL A 79 41.25 -7.19 -8.04
C VAL A 79 42.36 -7.35 -6.98
N GLY A 80 42.77 -6.25 -6.35
CA GLY A 80 43.82 -6.23 -5.31
C GLY A 80 43.41 -6.94 -4.02
N ALA A 81 43.74 -8.23 -3.89
CA ALA A 81 43.33 -9.08 -2.76
C ALA A 81 44.51 -9.86 -2.16
N SER A 82 44.41 -10.27 -0.88
CA SER A 82 45.46 -11.05 -0.19
C SER A 82 45.69 -12.43 -0.84
N THR A 83 46.81 -13.09 -0.53
CA THR A 83 47.13 -14.46 -1.00
C THR A 83 45.98 -15.43 -0.74
N LEU A 84 45.34 -15.31 0.42
CA LEU A 84 44.21 -16.13 0.84
C LEU A 84 42.97 -15.83 -0.01
N HIS A 85 42.69 -14.55 -0.29
CA HIS A 85 41.56 -14.15 -1.13
C HIS A 85 41.73 -14.61 -2.58
N ALA A 86 42.93 -14.51 -3.14
CA ALA A 86 43.21 -15.00 -4.49
C ALA A 86 43.06 -16.52 -4.58
N ALA A 87 43.58 -17.25 -3.58
CA ALA A 87 43.42 -18.70 -3.51
C ALA A 87 41.94 -19.11 -3.32
N ALA A 88 41.17 -18.36 -2.53
CA ALA A 88 39.73 -18.51 -2.35
C ALA A 88 38.95 -18.19 -3.63
N TRP A 89 39.33 -17.15 -4.35
CA TRP A 89 38.76 -16.82 -5.65
C TRP A 89 39.06 -17.93 -6.66
N ASP A 90 40.29 -18.41 -6.80
CA ASP A 90 40.56 -19.47 -7.78
C ASP A 90 39.97 -20.84 -7.38
N GLY A 91 39.70 -21.05 -6.09
CA GLY A 91 39.24 -22.32 -5.54
C GLY A 91 40.39 -23.32 -5.34
N ALA A 92 41.61 -22.83 -5.15
CA ALA A 92 42.81 -23.64 -4.99
C ALA A 92 42.93 -24.19 -3.56
N VAL A 93 42.15 -25.22 -3.24
CA VAL A 93 42.03 -25.83 -1.89
C VAL A 93 43.39 -26.19 -1.28
N ALA A 94 44.33 -26.71 -2.07
CA ALA A 94 45.65 -27.10 -1.58
C ALA A 94 46.51 -25.90 -1.11
N ILE A 95 46.43 -24.77 -1.84
CA ILE A 95 47.11 -23.53 -1.45
C ILE A 95 46.45 -22.95 -0.20
N LEU A 96 45.12 -22.90 -0.16
CA LEU A 96 44.36 -22.45 1.01
C LEU A 96 44.75 -23.26 2.26
N GLN A 97 44.76 -24.59 2.16
CA GLN A 97 45.10 -25.45 3.29
C GLN A 97 46.53 -25.21 3.78
N PHE A 98 47.47 -25.01 2.86
CA PHE A 98 48.84 -24.68 3.21
C PHE A 98 48.96 -23.32 3.91
N LEU A 99 48.34 -22.27 3.35
CA LEU A 99 48.37 -20.92 3.94
C LEU A 99 47.75 -20.87 5.34
N LEU A 100 46.63 -21.57 5.54
CA LEU A 100 45.96 -21.64 6.84
C LEU A 100 46.74 -22.48 7.86
N ALA A 101 47.36 -23.59 7.44
CA ALA A 101 48.21 -24.41 8.31
C ALA A 101 49.47 -23.64 8.76
N GLU A 102 49.94 -22.73 7.92
CA GLU A 102 51.08 -21.85 8.19
C GLU A 102 50.72 -20.62 9.04
N GLY A 103 49.47 -20.51 9.51
CA GLY A 103 49.03 -19.52 10.48
C GLY A 103 48.49 -18.21 9.90
N GLN A 104 48.16 -18.16 8.60
CA GLN A 104 47.49 -16.97 8.04
C GLN A 104 46.13 -16.74 8.70
N GLU A 105 45.81 -15.49 9.05
CA GLU A 105 44.49 -15.13 9.59
C GLU A 105 43.39 -15.44 8.57
N VAL A 106 42.40 -16.23 9.00
CA VAL A 106 41.31 -16.72 8.13
C VAL A 106 40.38 -15.58 7.69
N ASP A 107 40.15 -14.63 8.59
CA ASP A 107 39.24 -13.49 8.40
C ASP A 107 39.97 -12.19 8.04
N GLU A 108 41.15 -12.33 7.43
CA GLU A 108 41.87 -11.20 6.84
C GLU A 108 40.90 -10.39 5.97
N ARG A 109 40.81 -9.08 6.21
CA ARG A 109 39.89 -8.20 5.50
C ARG A 109 40.58 -7.62 4.28
N GLY A 110 40.15 -8.03 3.09
CA GLY A 110 40.61 -7.46 1.84
C GLY A 110 40.03 -6.06 1.55
N GLY A 111 40.32 -5.53 0.37
CA GLY A 111 39.69 -4.30 -0.10
C GLY A 111 38.18 -4.44 -0.15
N GLY A 112 37.47 -3.49 0.47
CA GLY A 112 36.02 -3.64 0.66
C GLY A 112 35.62 -4.26 2.01
N GLY A 113 36.56 -4.62 2.89
CA GLY A 113 36.26 -5.35 4.13
C GLY A 113 35.79 -6.79 3.89
N VAL A 114 35.93 -7.28 2.66
CA VAL A 114 35.49 -8.61 2.23
C VAL A 114 36.46 -9.65 2.78
N THR A 115 35.95 -10.77 3.29
CA THR A 115 36.79 -11.91 3.74
C THR A 115 36.99 -12.92 2.62
N ALA A 116 37.98 -13.81 2.77
CA ALA A 116 38.20 -14.93 1.86
C ALA A 116 36.92 -15.78 1.70
N PHE A 117 36.16 -15.96 2.79
CA PHE A 117 34.87 -16.64 2.78
C PHE A 117 33.86 -15.95 1.83
N MET A 118 33.66 -14.64 1.97
CA MET A 118 32.74 -13.88 1.12
C MET A 118 33.15 -13.88 -0.35
N VAL A 119 34.45 -13.82 -0.63
CA VAL A 119 35.00 -13.87 -1.99
C VAL A 119 34.59 -15.16 -2.72
N THR A 120 34.61 -16.31 -2.03
CA THR A 120 34.16 -17.58 -2.64
C THR A 120 32.71 -17.52 -3.10
N LEU A 121 31.84 -16.90 -2.29
CA LEU A 121 30.41 -16.77 -2.57
C LEU A 121 30.14 -15.79 -3.71
N LEU A 122 30.84 -14.64 -3.70
CA LEU A 122 30.74 -13.65 -4.79
C LEU A 122 31.11 -14.27 -6.13
N ARG A 123 32.22 -15.02 -6.18
CA ARG A 123 32.61 -15.72 -7.40
C ARG A 123 31.56 -16.73 -7.83
N HIS A 124 31.03 -17.52 -6.89
CA HIS A 124 29.99 -18.49 -7.22
C HIS A 124 28.77 -17.80 -7.87
N ASN A 125 28.32 -16.68 -7.30
CA ASN A 125 27.21 -15.90 -7.85
C ASN A 125 27.51 -15.30 -9.23
N ILE A 126 28.71 -14.75 -9.45
CA ILE A 126 29.13 -14.22 -10.75
C ILE A 126 29.18 -15.34 -11.80
N GLN A 127 29.69 -16.51 -11.43
CA GLN A 127 29.72 -17.68 -12.31
C GLN A 127 28.32 -18.24 -12.58
N ALA A 128 27.43 -18.21 -11.59
CA ALA A 128 26.04 -18.63 -11.73
C ALA A 128 25.26 -17.74 -12.72
N MET A 129 25.53 -16.44 -12.72
CA MET A 129 24.95 -15.50 -13.69
C MET A 129 25.48 -15.71 -15.13
N ARG A 130 26.43 -16.63 -15.35
CA ARG A 130 27.02 -17.01 -16.66
C ARG A 130 27.39 -15.80 -17.53
N ALA A 131 27.89 -14.73 -16.89
CA ALA A 131 28.40 -13.56 -17.60
C ALA A 131 29.72 -13.94 -18.28
N VAL A 132 29.72 -14.06 -19.61
CA VAL A 132 30.95 -14.22 -20.39
C VAL A 132 31.48 -12.82 -20.68
N PHE A 133 32.58 -12.46 -20.03
CA PHE A 133 33.30 -11.23 -20.35
C PHE A 133 34.13 -11.44 -21.62
N GLN A 134 33.88 -10.63 -22.65
CA GLN A 134 34.70 -10.62 -23.86
C GLN A 134 35.38 -9.25 -23.95
N GLY A 135 36.51 -9.09 -23.27
CA GLY A 135 37.14 -7.78 -23.06
C GLY A 135 36.42 -6.97 -21.97
N SER A 136 36.14 -5.69 -22.21
CA SER A 136 35.45 -4.79 -21.27
C SER A 136 33.92 -4.87 -21.33
N THR A 137 33.34 -5.74 -22.16
CA THR A 137 31.89 -5.86 -22.35
C THR A 137 31.35 -7.19 -21.82
N VAL A 138 30.22 -7.12 -21.12
CA VAL A 138 29.47 -8.27 -20.62
C VAL A 138 28.63 -8.82 -21.77
N VAL A 139 28.91 -10.05 -22.20
CA VAL A 139 28.05 -10.76 -23.16
C VAL A 139 27.30 -11.85 -22.39
N GLN A 140 26.00 -11.64 -22.17
CA GLN A 140 25.13 -12.64 -21.57
C GLN A 140 24.85 -13.74 -22.61
N ARG A 141 25.65 -14.80 -22.64
CA ARG A 141 25.36 -15.99 -23.48
C ARG A 141 24.43 -16.93 -22.71
N ASN A 142 23.15 -16.56 -22.68
CA ASN A 142 22.09 -17.53 -22.42
C ASN A 142 21.98 -18.47 -23.62
N THR A 143 22.78 -19.53 -23.66
CA THR A 143 22.61 -20.62 -24.63
C THR A 143 22.68 -21.95 -23.92
N ILE A 144 21.49 -22.49 -23.62
CA ILE A 144 21.05 -23.88 -23.78
C ILE A 144 22.20 -24.90 -23.88
N MET A 145 22.94 -25.08 -22.78
CA MET A 145 23.86 -26.20 -22.59
C MET A 145 23.47 -26.82 -21.24
N ASP A 146 23.25 -28.13 -21.21
CA ASP A 146 23.07 -28.89 -19.97
C ASP A 146 24.37 -28.84 -19.17
N CYS A 147 24.54 -27.79 -18.37
CA CYS A 147 25.73 -27.48 -17.56
C CYS A 147 25.67 -28.11 -16.15
N ARG A 148 24.70 -28.99 -15.88
CA ARG A 148 24.48 -29.61 -14.56
C ARG A 148 25.74 -30.22 -13.94
N LYS A 149 26.65 -30.76 -14.75
CA LYS A 149 27.93 -31.32 -14.28
C LYS A 149 28.90 -30.22 -13.85
N GLU A 150 29.05 -29.18 -14.65
CA GLU A 150 29.93 -28.04 -14.37
C GLU A 150 29.43 -27.25 -13.14
N ASP A 151 28.11 -27.10 -13.01
CA ASP A 151 27.47 -26.43 -11.88
C ASP A 151 27.63 -27.26 -10.58
N ALA A 152 27.47 -28.58 -10.66
CA ALA A 152 27.70 -29.47 -9.53
C ALA A 152 29.18 -29.48 -9.10
N GLU A 153 30.12 -29.44 -10.06
CA GLU A 153 31.54 -29.30 -9.76
C GLU A 153 31.83 -27.95 -9.12
N ARG A 154 31.32 -26.85 -9.67
CA ARG A 154 31.47 -25.49 -9.11
C ARG A 154 30.94 -25.40 -7.67
N LEU A 155 29.77 -25.98 -7.39
CA LEU A 155 29.24 -26.07 -6.04
C LEU A 155 30.11 -26.94 -5.12
N ARG A 156 30.61 -28.08 -5.61
CA ARG A 156 31.52 -28.96 -4.84
C ARG A 156 32.79 -28.21 -4.42
N HIS A 157 33.43 -27.50 -5.35
CA HIS A 157 34.61 -26.69 -5.04
C HIS A 157 34.28 -25.58 -4.04
N THR A 158 33.15 -24.88 -4.22
CA THR A 158 32.71 -23.83 -3.29
C THR A 158 32.51 -24.40 -1.88
N LEU A 159 31.84 -25.55 -1.76
CA LEU A 159 31.62 -26.24 -0.49
C LEU A 159 32.91 -26.71 0.17
N GLU A 160 33.88 -27.21 -0.60
CA GLU A 160 35.18 -27.64 -0.07
C GLU A 160 35.95 -26.46 0.53
N VAL A 161 36.00 -25.32 -0.17
CA VAL A 161 36.67 -24.11 0.34
C VAL A 161 35.93 -23.56 1.58
N VAL A 162 34.60 -23.46 1.53
CA VAL A 162 33.77 -23.03 2.67
C VAL A 162 33.99 -23.91 3.90
N LYS A 163 34.01 -25.26 3.73
CA LYS A 163 34.26 -26.21 4.82
C LYS A 163 35.66 -26.06 5.39
N LEU A 164 36.66 -25.83 4.54
CA LEU A 164 38.04 -25.61 4.96
C LEU A 164 38.17 -24.33 5.79
N LEU A 165 37.65 -23.21 5.29
CA LEU A 165 37.66 -21.93 6.00
C LEU A 165 36.95 -22.04 7.37
N LEU A 166 35.80 -22.70 7.41
CA LEU A 166 35.08 -22.93 8.66
C LEU A 166 35.73 -23.96 9.59
N HIS A 167 36.63 -24.81 9.10
CA HIS A 167 37.42 -25.71 9.94
C HIS A 167 38.53 -24.95 10.68
N TYR A 168 39.11 -23.94 10.03
CA TYR A 168 40.11 -23.06 10.62
C TYR A 168 39.53 -21.89 11.42
N GLY A 169 38.20 -21.80 11.55
CA GLY A 169 37.53 -20.85 12.44
C GLY A 169 37.06 -19.56 11.79
N ALA A 170 36.82 -19.54 10.47
CA ALA A 170 36.24 -18.38 9.78
C ALA A 170 34.96 -17.86 10.47
N ASP A 171 34.90 -16.55 10.69
CA ASP A 171 33.74 -15.87 11.25
C ASP A 171 32.64 -15.71 10.20
N THR A 172 31.49 -16.35 10.44
CA THR A 172 30.31 -16.22 9.58
C THR A 172 29.65 -14.84 9.69
N GLU A 173 29.94 -14.11 10.77
CA GLU A 173 29.39 -12.79 11.09
C GLU A 173 30.30 -11.64 10.67
N ALA A 174 31.44 -11.95 10.04
CA ALA A 174 32.27 -10.93 9.42
C ALA A 174 31.41 -10.08 8.46
N ARG A 175 31.70 -8.77 8.42
CA ARG A 175 30.96 -7.78 7.62
C ARG A 175 31.87 -7.11 6.62
N ASP A 176 31.39 -6.97 5.38
CA ASP A 176 31.99 -6.11 4.36
C ASP A 176 31.71 -4.62 4.63
N GLN A 177 32.24 -3.73 3.78
CA GLN A 177 32.01 -2.27 3.85
C GLN A 177 30.53 -1.88 3.71
N ASN A 178 29.71 -2.73 3.09
CA ASN A 178 28.27 -2.54 2.99
C ASN A 178 27.52 -3.17 4.18
N GLY A 179 28.23 -3.65 5.20
CA GLY A 179 27.64 -4.34 6.34
C GLY A 179 27.11 -5.74 6.04
N LYS A 180 27.32 -6.28 4.85
CA LYS A 180 26.83 -7.60 4.44
C LYS A 180 27.68 -8.69 5.10
N THR A 181 26.99 -9.63 5.74
CA THR A 181 27.58 -10.89 6.17
C THR A 181 27.63 -11.89 5.03
N ALA A 182 28.37 -12.98 5.20
CA ALA A 182 28.43 -14.00 4.18
C ALA A 182 27.04 -14.64 3.87
N LEU A 183 26.12 -14.69 4.85
CA LEU A 183 24.75 -15.16 4.64
C LEU A 183 23.95 -14.23 3.69
N HIS A 184 24.24 -12.92 3.68
CA HIS A 184 23.67 -11.97 2.72
C HIS A 184 24.09 -12.24 1.27
N LEU A 185 25.17 -12.98 1.07
CA LEU A 185 25.68 -13.35 -0.26
C LEU A 185 25.17 -14.71 -0.73
N THR A 186 24.46 -15.46 0.12
CA THR A 186 23.91 -16.78 -0.22
C THR A 186 22.48 -16.72 -0.75
N THR A 187 22.13 -15.71 -1.57
CA THR A 187 20.75 -15.54 -2.08
C THR A 187 20.39 -16.46 -3.24
N ASN A 188 21.31 -17.27 -3.75
CA ASN A 188 21.04 -18.20 -4.86
C ASN A 188 20.72 -19.61 -4.34
N ASP A 189 19.71 -20.26 -4.89
CA ASP A 189 19.31 -21.64 -4.58
C ASP A 189 20.45 -22.65 -4.80
N GLU A 190 21.40 -22.36 -5.71
CA GLU A 190 22.62 -23.17 -5.88
C GLU A 190 23.47 -23.22 -4.59
N LEU A 191 23.42 -22.17 -3.77
CA LEU A 191 24.16 -22.05 -2.50
C LEU A 191 23.37 -22.58 -1.30
N PHE A 192 22.26 -23.31 -1.51
CA PHE A 192 21.45 -23.87 -0.42
C PHE A 192 22.27 -24.69 0.60
N GLU A 193 23.15 -25.57 0.13
CA GLU A 193 24.01 -26.39 1.00
C GLU A 193 25.01 -25.54 1.79
N VAL A 194 25.48 -24.44 1.21
CA VAL A 194 26.38 -23.49 1.88
C VAL A 194 25.62 -22.74 2.97
N ALA A 195 24.44 -22.19 2.64
CA ALA A 195 23.57 -21.53 3.62
C ALA A 195 23.21 -22.47 4.78
N ARG A 196 22.84 -23.74 4.49
CA ARG A 196 22.53 -24.74 5.54
C ARG A 196 23.73 -24.98 6.45
N LEU A 197 24.93 -25.05 5.89
CA LEU A 197 26.15 -25.26 6.66
C LEU A 197 26.49 -24.05 7.54
N MET A 198 26.29 -22.83 7.03
CA MET A 198 26.49 -21.61 7.81
C MET A 198 25.51 -21.50 8.98
N LEU A 199 24.23 -21.81 8.75
CA LEU A 199 23.21 -21.83 9.82
C LEU A 199 23.53 -22.89 10.89
N ALA A 200 24.03 -24.07 10.47
CA ALA A 200 24.48 -25.09 11.42
C ALA A 200 25.70 -24.66 12.27
N ARG A 201 26.45 -23.65 11.83
CA ARG A 201 27.56 -23.04 12.57
C ARG A 201 27.16 -21.81 13.39
N GLY A 202 25.86 -21.46 13.43
CA GLY A 202 25.34 -20.38 14.26
C GLY A 202 25.30 -19.01 13.58
N ALA A 203 25.33 -18.97 12.24
CA ALA A 203 25.14 -17.71 11.50
C ALA A 203 23.80 -17.04 11.86
N ARG A 204 23.82 -15.72 12.05
CA ARG A 204 22.66 -14.94 12.46
C ARG A 204 21.72 -14.66 11.29
N LEU A 205 20.43 -14.93 11.51
CA LEU A 205 19.36 -14.69 10.54
C LEU A 205 18.88 -13.22 10.54
N ASP A 206 19.15 -12.50 11.63
CA ASP A 206 18.75 -11.11 11.88
C ASP A 206 19.88 -10.09 11.62
N ALA A 207 21.02 -10.54 11.09
CA ALA A 207 22.10 -9.64 10.71
C ALA A 207 21.60 -8.63 9.66
N GLN A 208 21.87 -7.34 9.86
CA GLN A 208 21.44 -6.27 8.95
C GLN A 208 22.65 -5.65 8.23
N ASP A 209 22.52 -5.49 6.92
CA ASP A 209 23.43 -4.71 6.09
C ASP A 209 23.32 -3.20 6.36
N ALA A 210 24.14 -2.38 5.67
CA ALA A 210 24.14 -0.93 5.84
C ALA A 210 22.80 -0.26 5.47
N ALA A 211 21.93 -0.93 4.71
CA ALA A 211 20.58 -0.47 4.40
C ALA A 211 19.52 -1.04 5.36
N GLY A 212 19.93 -1.74 6.43
CA GLY A 212 19.03 -2.37 7.39
C GLY A 212 18.42 -3.69 6.89
N ARG A 213 18.85 -4.19 5.73
CA ARG A 213 18.27 -5.38 5.11
C ARG A 213 18.89 -6.63 5.71
N SER A 214 18.05 -7.59 6.07
CA SER A 214 18.48 -8.94 6.46
C SER A 214 18.73 -9.84 5.24
N PRO A 215 19.34 -11.03 5.41
CA PRO A 215 19.50 -11.99 4.32
C PRO A 215 18.17 -12.35 3.66
N LEU A 216 17.08 -12.43 4.45
CA LEU A 216 15.73 -12.68 3.93
C LEU A 216 15.24 -11.56 3.00
N HIS A 217 15.51 -10.28 3.32
CA HIS A 217 15.16 -9.17 2.41
C HIS A 217 15.84 -9.34 1.05
N LEU A 218 17.13 -9.70 1.04
CA LEU A 218 17.87 -9.84 -0.21
C LEU A 218 17.38 -11.01 -1.06
N CYS A 219 17.02 -12.15 -0.43
CA CYS A 219 16.43 -13.28 -1.13
C CYS A 219 15.10 -12.92 -1.82
N LEU A 220 14.29 -12.06 -1.19
CA LEU A 220 12.98 -11.63 -1.69
C LEU A 220 13.05 -10.51 -2.73
N LEU A 221 14.08 -9.66 -2.68
CA LEU A 221 14.30 -8.59 -3.65
C LEU A 221 14.91 -9.09 -4.97
N ASP A 222 15.57 -10.25 -4.95
CA ASP A 222 16.21 -10.81 -6.13
C ASP A 222 15.15 -11.38 -7.09
N SER A 223 14.69 -10.52 -7.99
CA SER A 223 13.63 -10.76 -8.99
C SER A 223 13.91 -11.87 -10.01
N ALA A 224 15.04 -12.58 -9.90
CA ALA A 224 15.39 -13.69 -10.78
C ALA A 224 14.63 -15.01 -10.47
N GLY A 225 13.83 -15.08 -9.40
CA GLY A 225 13.02 -16.27 -9.07
C GLY A 225 13.85 -17.49 -8.64
N GLN A 226 15.08 -17.26 -8.19
CA GLN A 226 16.11 -18.28 -7.92
C GLN A 226 16.42 -18.50 -6.44
N SER A 227 15.57 -18.03 -5.52
CA SER A 227 15.88 -18.07 -4.08
C SER A 227 14.83 -18.81 -3.23
N VAL A 228 14.01 -19.68 -3.83
CA VAL A 228 12.89 -20.33 -3.13
C VAL A 228 13.40 -21.30 -2.06
N LEU A 229 14.44 -22.08 -2.37
CA LEU A 229 15.03 -23.04 -1.44
C LEU A 229 15.74 -22.35 -0.28
N VAL A 230 16.54 -21.32 -0.57
CA VAL A 230 17.22 -20.53 0.47
C VAL A 230 16.19 -19.78 1.33
N THR A 231 15.18 -19.16 0.72
CA THR A 231 14.09 -18.49 1.45
C THR A 231 13.39 -19.47 2.39
N ASN A 232 13.03 -20.67 1.91
CA ASN A 232 12.42 -21.70 2.75
C ASN A 232 13.34 -22.12 3.90
N LEU A 233 14.65 -22.25 3.65
CA LEU A 233 15.63 -22.60 4.67
C LEU A 233 15.70 -21.55 5.78
N LEU A 234 15.82 -20.27 5.40
CA LEU A 234 15.91 -19.14 6.33
C LEU A 234 14.63 -19.05 7.18
N VAL A 235 13.46 -19.15 6.55
CA VAL A 235 12.17 -19.11 7.24
C VAL A 235 11.99 -20.31 8.17
N ALA A 236 12.38 -21.51 7.74
CA ALA A 236 12.33 -22.73 8.56
C ALA A 236 13.24 -22.66 9.80
N HIS A 237 14.31 -21.87 9.76
CA HIS A 237 15.20 -21.63 10.91
C HIS A 237 14.75 -20.43 11.77
N GLY A 238 13.60 -19.81 11.47
CA GLY A 238 13.05 -18.71 12.26
C GLY A 238 13.57 -17.33 11.89
N ALA A 239 13.91 -17.08 10.61
CA ALA A 239 14.29 -15.75 10.17
C ALA A 239 13.15 -14.73 10.43
N PRO A 240 13.47 -13.54 10.98
CA PRO A 240 12.44 -12.56 11.30
C PRO A 240 11.87 -11.95 10.02
N ILE A 241 10.55 -12.07 9.85
CA ILE A 241 9.83 -11.55 8.67
C ILE A 241 9.30 -10.13 8.89
N ASP A 242 9.28 -9.68 10.15
CA ASP A 242 8.77 -8.38 10.60
C ASP A 242 9.92 -7.39 10.92
N LEU A 243 11.17 -7.76 10.58
CA LEU A 243 12.33 -6.90 10.83
C LEU A 243 12.34 -5.78 9.78
N PRO A 244 12.20 -4.49 10.15
CA PRO A 244 12.18 -3.41 9.19
C PRO A 244 13.60 -3.03 8.72
N ASP A 245 13.72 -2.70 7.44
CA ASP A 245 14.90 -2.05 6.88
C ASP A 245 14.98 -0.55 7.24
N THR A 246 15.99 0.15 6.73
CA THR A 246 16.15 1.61 6.97
C THR A 246 15.00 2.47 6.43
N LYS A 247 14.18 1.95 5.51
CA LYS A 247 12.99 2.61 4.97
C LYS A 247 11.72 2.21 5.72
N GLY A 248 11.81 1.26 6.65
CA GLY A 248 10.67 0.67 7.33
C GLY A 248 9.96 -0.42 6.54
N GLU A 249 10.53 -0.90 5.43
CA GLU A 249 10.00 -2.07 4.69
C GLU A 249 10.45 -3.35 5.41
N THR A 250 9.51 -4.23 5.73
CA THR A 250 9.77 -5.56 6.26
C THR A 250 9.86 -6.60 5.12
N PRO A 251 10.45 -7.79 5.36
CA PRO A 251 10.40 -8.91 4.42
C PRO A 251 8.98 -9.24 3.97
N LEU A 252 8.02 -9.21 4.90
CA LEU A 252 6.62 -9.42 4.59
C LEU A 252 6.07 -8.35 3.64
N ASP A 253 6.40 -7.07 3.86
CA ASP A 253 5.99 -5.97 2.98
C ASP A 253 6.50 -6.17 1.55
N ILE A 254 7.73 -6.66 1.39
CA ILE A 254 8.32 -6.97 0.09
C ILE A 254 7.53 -8.08 -0.61
N VAL A 255 7.24 -9.19 0.08
CA VAL A 255 6.43 -10.29 -0.47
C VAL A 255 5.08 -9.78 -0.94
N VAL A 256 4.40 -8.99 -0.09
CA VAL A 256 3.07 -8.47 -0.41
C VAL A 256 3.13 -7.50 -1.58
N ARG A 257 4.05 -6.55 -1.57
CA ARG A 257 4.22 -5.54 -2.63
C ARG A 257 4.56 -6.16 -3.98
N LEU A 258 5.41 -7.19 -4.00
CA LEU A 258 5.78 -7.90 -5.23
C LEU A 258 4.69 -8.87 -5.71
N GLY A 259 3.75 -9.24 -4.83
CA GLY A 259 2.71 -10.22 -5.16
C GLY A 259 3.27 -11.64 -5.29
N ASP A 260 4.34 -11.96 -4.58
CA ASP A 260 5.00 -13.26 -4.63
C ASP A 260 4.24 -14.30 -3.79
N VAL A 261 3.37 -15.03 -4.47
CA VAL A 261 2.54 -16.08 -3.85
C VAL A 261 3.38 -17.25 -3.35
N THR A 262 4.49 -17.57 -4.03
CA THR A 262 5.39 -18.66 -3.64
C THR A 262 6.12 -18.34 -2.33
N ALA A 263 6.70 -17.15 -2.22
CA ALA A 263 7.31 -16.70 -0.97
C ALA A 263 6.27 -16.61 0.15
N LEU A 264 5.07 -16.08 -0.14
CA LEU A 264 3.99 -16.03 0.85
C LEU A 264 3.58 -17.42 1.34
N GLN A 265 3.47 -18.41 0.44
CA GLN A 265 3.16 -19.79 0.84
C GLN A 265 4.22 -20.38 1.76
N LEU A 266 5.50 -20.09 1.52
CA LEU A 266 6.58 -20.53 2.41
C LEU A 266 6.43 -19.90 3.80
N LEU A 267 6.13 -18.59 3.87
CA LEU A 267 5.88 -17.91 5.14
C LEU A 267 4.66 -18.50 5.87
N LEU A 268 3.58 -18.80 5.15
CA LEU A 268 2.37 -19.41 5.69
C LEU A 268 2.62 -20.85 6.18
N ASN A 269 3.43 -21.65 5.48
CA ASN A 269 3.76 -23.01 5.91
C ASN A 269 4.46 -23.02 7.28
N HIS A 270 5.26 -21.98 7.57
CA HIS A 270 6.03 -21.83 8.81
C HIS A 270 5.39 -20.82 9.78
N HIS A 271 4.10 -20.50 9.63
CA HIS A 271 3.39 -19.48 10.42
C HIS A 271 3.52 -19.62 11.95
N ALA A 272 3.80 -20.82 12.48
CA ALA A 272 4.02 -21.05 13.92
C ALA A 272 5.41 -20.59 14.42
N LEU A 273 6.39 -20.45 13.51
CA LEU A 273 7.75 -20.00 13.79
C LEU A 273 7.91 -18.48 13.59
N VAL A 274 6.92 -17.85 12.96
CA VAL A 274 6.86 -16.43 12.71
C VAL A 274 6.28 -15.74 13.93
N ALA A 275 7.15 -15.17 14.77
CA ALA A 275 6.74 -14.41 15.94
C ALA A 275 6.14 -13.06 15.50
N THR A 276 4.82 -12.99 15.39
CA THR A 276 4.11 -11.70 15.39
C THR A 276 3.79 -11.31 16.83
N ASP A 277 4.17 -10.09 17.23
CA ASP A 277 3.91 -9.54 18.58
C ASP A 277 2.40 -9.49 18.91
N ALA A 278 1.58 -9.44 17.86
CA ALA A 278 0.14 -9.58 17.94
C ALA A 278 -0.24 -10.99 17.51
N ARG A 279 -0.71 -11.81 18.46
CA ARG A 279 -1.46 -13.07 18.23
C ARG A 279 -2.79 -12.84 17.48
N ARG A 280 -2.75 -12.10 16.38
CA ARG A 280 -3.80 -11.93 15.39
C ARG A 280 -3.53 -12.94 14.28
N ASP A 281 -4.59 -13.36 13.59
CA ASP A 281 -4.47 -14.26 12.45
C ASP A 281 -3.49 -13.64 11.43
N PHE A 282 -2.30 -14.22 11.31
CA PHE A 282 -1.22 -13.72 10.44
C PHE A 282 -1.72 -13.52 9.02
N ALA A 283 -2.39 -14.53 8.47
CA ALA A 283 -2.98 -14.48 7.16
C ALA A 283 -4.04 -13.36 7.04
N GLY A 284 -4.78 -13.04 8.11
CA GLY A 284 -5.77 -11.96 8.13
C GLY A 284 -5.12 -10.58 8.06
N ALA A 285 -4.00 -10.39 8.76
CA ALA A 285 -3.21 -9.17 8.66
C ALA A 285 -2.65 -8.99 7.23
N VAL A 286 -2.09 -10.06 6.64
CA VAL A 286 -1.59 -10.05 5.26
C VAL A 286 -2.71 -9.76 4.26
N LEU A 287 -3.91 -10.32 4.46
CA LEU A 287 -5.07 -10.05 3.61
C LEU A 287 -5.40 -8.55 3.57
N LEU A 288 -5.44 -7.90 4.74
CA LEU A 288 -5.75 -6.47 4.83
C LEU A 288 -4.64 -5.62 4.20
N GLN A 289 -3.38 -5.97 4.44
CA GLN A 289 -2.24 -5.28 3.84
C GLN A 289 -2.23 -5.41 2.31
N ALA A 290 -2.49 -6.61 1.78
CA ALA A 290 -2.60 -6.86 0.35
C ALA A 290 -3.76 -6.06 -0.27
N ALA A 291 -4.88 -5.91 0.45
CA ALA A 291 -6.00 -5.09 0.03
C ALA A 291 -5.67 -3.59 -0.01
N GLU A 292 -4.89 -3.08 0.96
CA GLU A 292 -4.40 -1.69 0.93
C GLU A 292 -3.46 -1.41 -0.25
N LEU A 293 -2.58 -2.36 -0.56
CA LEU A 293 -1.64 -2.26 -1.68
C LEU A 293 -2.26 -2.59 -3.04
N GLY A 294 -3.47 -3.15 -3.09
CA GLY A 294 -4.17 -3.48 -4.33
C GLY A 294 -3.72 -4.80 -4.97
N VAL A 295 -3.04 -5.67 -4.22
CA VAL A 295 -2.39 -6.88 -4.76
C VAL A 295 -3.38 -8.04 -4.80
N GLY A 296 -4.22 -8.05 -5.85
CA GLY A 296 -5.29 -9.04 -6.01
C GLY A 296 -4.83 -10.50 -6.04
N LYS A 297 -3.60 -10.78 -6.51
CA LYS A 297 -3.03 -12.14 -6.55
C LYS A 297 -2.93 -12.77 -5.15
N ILE A 298 -2.43 -12.02 -4.18
CA ILE A 298 -2.29 -12.47 -2.80
C ILE A 298 -3.66 -12.61 -2.14
N VAL A 299 -4.55 -11.63 -2.34
CA VAL A 299 -5.92 -11.70 -1.84
C VAL A 299 -6.64 -12.94 -2.37
N ARG A 300 -6.50 -13.22 -3.67
CA ARG A 300 -7.10 -14.42 -4.29
C ARG A 300 -6.55 -15.69 -3.66
N PHE A 301 -5.23 -15.76 -3.52
CA PHE A 301 -4.55 -16.90 -2.93
C PHE A 301 -4.99 -17.20 -1.49
N LEU A 302 -5.08 -16.16 -0.65
CA LEU A 302 -5.47 -16.32 0.75
C LEU A 302 -6.93 -16.78 0.90
N LEU A 303 -7.82 -16.28 0.03
CA LEU A 303 -9.24 -16.62 0.06
C LEU A 303 -9.53 -17.98 -0.58
N GLU A 304 -8.92 -18.30 -1.73
CA GLU A 304 -9.05 -19.62 -2.39
C GLU A 304 -8.42 -20.75 -1.57
N GLY A 305 -7.32 -20.44 -0.86
CA GLY A 305 -6.66 -21.38 0.04
C GLY A 305 -7.33 -21.54 1.41
N GLU A 306 -8.46 -20.85 1.65
CA GLU A 306 -9.20 -20.87 2.93
C GLU A 306 -8.35 -20.53 4.16
N TYR A 307 -7.23 -19.81 3.97
CA TYR A 307 -6.34 -19.39 5.08
C TYR A 307 -7.00 -18.37 5.99
N THR A 308 -7.94 -17.59 5.44
CA THR A 308 -8.68 -16.55 6.16
C THR A 308 -10.09 -16.42 5.62
N SER A 309 -11.00 -16.02 6.50
CA SER A 309 -12.32 -15.58 6.09
C SER A 309 -12.27 -14.17 5.48
N ILE A 310 -13.14 -13.94 4.50
CA ILE A 310 -13.23 -12.65 3.79
C ILE A 310 -13.70 -11.50 4.69
N ASP A 311 -14.40 -11.80 5.79
CA ASP A 311 -14.93 -10.86 6.77
C ASP A 311 -13.93 -10.48 7.86
N PHE A 312 -12.67 -10.94 7.76
CA PHE A 312 -11.62 -10.52 8.67
C PHE A 312 -11.48 -9.00 8.67
N ALA A 313 -11.48 -8.41 9.87
CA ALA A 313 -11.50 -6.98 10.08
C ALA A 313 -10.40 -6.53 11.03
N ASN A 314 -9.86 -5.33 10.78
CA ASN A 314 -8.87 -4.71 11.67
C ASN A 314 -9.49 -4.23 12.99
N ALA A 315 -8.67 -3.64 13.86
CA ALA A 315 -9.13 -3.07 15.14
C ALA A 315 -10.20 -1.96 14.99
N ARG A 316 -10.31 -1.34 13.81
CA ARG A 316 -11.34 -0.33 13.48
C ARG A 316 -12.63 -0.97 12.94
N GLY A 317 -12.64 -2.27 12.66
CA GLY A 317 -13.74 -2.99 12.03
C GLY A 317 -13.77 -2.84 10.50
N GLU A 318 -12.66 -2.46 9.87
CA GLU A 318 -12.54 -2.36 8.41
C GLU A 318 -12.08 -3.71 7.85
N THR A 319 -12.81 -4.20 6.85
CA THR A 319 -12.48 -5.42 6.09
C THR A 319 -11.64 -5.09 4.85
N ALA A 320 -11.14 -6.13 4.16
CA ALA A 320 -10.40 -5.96 2.91
C ALA A 320 -11.14 -5.09 1.87
N LEU A 321 -12.46 -5.23 1.76
CA LEU A 321 -13.27 -4.43 0.83
C LEU A 321 -13.35 -2.95 1.24
N HIS A 322 -13.40 -2.64 2.54
CA HIS A 322 -13.35 -1.24 3.00
C HIS A 322 -12.03 -0.58 2.57
N LEU A 323 -10.91 -1.28 2.76
CA LEU A 323 -9.57 -0.76 2.42
C LEU A 323 -9.38 -0.63 0.91
N ALA A 324 -9.87 -1.60 0.14
CA ALA A 324 -9.84 -1.57 -1.32
C ALA A 324 -10.56 -0.33 -1.90
N ILE A 325 -11.71 0.03 -1.31
CA ILE A 325 -12.50 1.21 -1.70
C ILE A 325 -11.79 2.51 -1.29
N VAL A 326 -11.22 2.57 -0.09
CA VAL A 326 -10.49 3.78 0.37
C VAL A 326 -9.29 4.08 -0.52
N LYS A 327 -8.59 3.04 -0.97
CA LYS A 327 -7.39 3.16 -1.82
C LYS A 327 -7.72 3.19 -3.32
N ILE A 328 -8.99 3.00 -3.69
CA ILE A 328 -9.50 3.03 -5.05
C ILE A 328 -8.76 2.00 -5.91
N HIS A 329 -8.94 0.72 -5.57
CA HIS A 329 -8.41 -0.42 -6.35
C HIS A 329 -9.52 -1.17 -7.09
N PRO A 330 -10.00 -0.68 -8.26
CA PRO A 330 -11.09 -1.30 -9.01
C PRO A 330 -10.98 -2.80 -9.26
N PRO A 331 -9.82 -3.35 -9.72
CA PRO A 331 -9.73 -4.78 -10.03
C PRO A 331 -9.87 -5.64 -8.77
N LEU A 332 -9.40 -5.15 -7.62
CA LEU A 332 -9.50 -5.86 -6.35
C LEU A 332 -10.93 -5.79 -5.79
N ILE A 333 -11.62 -4.65 -5.96
CA ILE A 333 -13.02 -4.50 -5.59
C ILE A 333 -13.88 -5.47 -6.41
N GLU A 334 -13.73 -5.50 -7.74
CA GLU A 334 -14.47 -6.43 -8.60
C GLU A 334 -14.21 -7.89 -8.23
N GLN A 335 -12.95 -8.24 -7.94
CA GLN A 335 -12.58 -9.59 -7.50
C GLN A 335 -13.23 -9.97 -6.17
N LEU A 336 -13.17 -9.09 -5.15
CA LEU A 336 -13.80 -9.33 -3.86
C LEU A 336 -15.32 -9.41 -3.98
N CYS A 337 -15.92 -8.57 -4.83
CA CYS A 337 -17.34 -8.60 -5.08
C CYS A 337 -17.77 -9.90 -5.77
N SER A 338 -17.03 -10.34 -6.79
CA SER A 338 -17.36 -11.57 -7.52
C SER A 338 -17.17 -12.86 -6.71
N SER A 339 -16.63 -12.78 -5.49
CA SER A 339 -16.40 -13.93 -4.63
C SER A 339 -17.70 -14.50 -4.04
N VAL A 340 -17.76 -15.83 -3.87
CA VAL A 340 -18.94 -16.53 -3.36
C VAL A 340 -19.33 -16.06 -1.94
N SER A 341 -18.34 -15.69 -1.14
CA SER A 341 -18.52 -15.27 0.26
C SER A 341 -18.70 -13.75 0.42
N ALA A 342 -18.85 -12.99 -0.68
CA ALA A 342 -18.99 -11.54 -0.65
C ALA A 342 -20.18 -11.04 0.21
N ALA A 343 -21.21 -11.86 0.40
CA ALA A 343 -22.34 -11.54 1.28
C ALA A 343 -21.92 -11.28 2.74
N LEU A 344 -20.83 -11.90 3.22
CA LEU A 344 -20.30 -11.66 4.56
C LEU A 344 -19.71 -10.25 4.71
N LEU A 345 -19.13 -9.71 3.64
CA LEU A 345 -18.56 -8.36 3.63
C LEU A 345 -19.63 -7.28 3.83
N LEU A 346 -20.87 -7.52 3.34
CA LEU A 346 -21.98 -6.57 3.49
C LEU A 346 -22.42 -6.41 4.95
N ARG A 347 -22.28 -7.47 5.73
CA ARG A 347 -22.63 -7.48 7.17
C ARG A 347 -21.59 -6.76 8.03
N ALA A 348 -20.36 -6.62 7.54
CA ALA A 348 -19.28 -5.99 8.28
C ALA A 348 -19.56 -4.49 8.48
N ARG A 349 -19.35 -4.03 9.72
CA ARG A 349 -19.51 -2.63 10.11
C ARG A 349 -18.30 -2.16 10.88
N THR A 350 -17.90 -0.93 10.64
CA THR A 350 -16.82 -0.30 11.41
C THR A 350 -17.25 -0.10 12.86
N ARG A 351 -16.31 -0.29 13.79
CA ARG A 351 -16.59 -0.31 15.23
C ARG A 351 -16.91 1.08 15.79
N VAL A 352 -16.28 2.12 15.25
CA VAL A 352 -16.41 3.50 15.74
C VAL A 352 -17.59 4.22 15.08
N ALA A 353 -17.69 4.14 13.75
CA ALA A 353 -18.70 4.90 13.00
C ALA A 353 -19.94 4.06 12.64
N GLY A 354 -19.91 2.73 12.80
CA GLY A 354 -21.01 1.85 12.39
C GLY A 354 -21.25 1.82 10.88
N GLU A 355 -20.26 2.30 10.11
CA GLU A 355 -20.33 2.46 8.67
C GLU A 355 -20.19 1.10 7.97
N SER A 356 -21.02 0.88 6.96
CA SER A 356 -20.94 -0.29 6.09
C SER A 356 -20.06 -0.01 4.87
N VAL A 357 -19.76 -1.06 4.11
CA VAL A 357 -19.06 -0.97 2.82
C VAL A 357 -19.70 0.08 1.89
N LEU A 358 -21.03 0.15 1.86
CA LEU A 358 -21.75 1.12 1.02
C LEU A 358 -21.52 2.58 1.48
N HIS A 359 -21.33 2.82 2.78
CA HIS A 359 -20.95 4.14 3.29
C HIS A 359 -19.56 4.54 2.80
N TYR A 360 -18.62 3.59 2.76
CA TYR A 360 -17.27 3.79 2.24
C TYR A 360 -17.29 4.02 0.72
N ALA A 361 -18.06 3.23 -0.04
CA ALA A 361 -18.25 3.43 -1.48
C ALA A 361 -18.85 4.80 -1.81
N ALA A 362 -19.81 5.27 -0.98
CA ALA A 362 -20.37 6.60 -1.09
C ALA A 362 -19.36 7.72 -0.84
N ARG A 363 -18.48 7.53 0.15
CA ARG A 363 -17.51 8.54 0.60
C ARG A 363 -16.26 8.62 -0.27
N TYR A 364 -15.73 7.48 -0.72
CA TYR A 364 -14.42 7.38 -1.37
C TYR A 364 -14.45 6.76 -2.77
N GLY A 365 -15.38 5.83 -3.03
CA GLY A 365 -15.37 5.04 -4.27
C GLY A 365 -15.88 5.79 -5.49
N SER A 366 -15.57 5.30 -6.69
CA SER A 366 -16.11 5.78 -7.97
C SER A 366 -17.56 5.30 -8.21
N PRO A 367 -18.34 5.89 -9.16
CA PRO A 367 -19.68 5.37 -9.47
C PRO A 367 -19.67 3.91 -9.96
N VAL A 368 -18.59 3.48 -10.62
CA VAL A 368 -18.40 2.09 -11.07
C VAL A 368 -18.27 1.16 -9.86
N GLU A 369 -17.42 1.49 -8.89
CA GLU A 369 -17.23 0.70 -7.68
C GLU A 369 -18.49 0.65 -6.83
N MET A 370 -19.19 1.76 -6.71
CA MET A 370 -20.49 1.81 -6.06
C MET A 370 -21.49 0.88 -6.76
N THR A 371 -21.48 0.83 -8.09
CA THR A 371 -22.30 -0.12 -8.86
C THR A 371 -21.93 -1.55 -8.51
N SER A 372 -20.63 -1.89 -8.46
CA SER A 372 -20.17 -3.23 -8.07
C SER A 372 -20.57 -3.61 -6.65
N VAL A 373 -20.61 -2.68 -5.70
CA VAL A 373 -21.12 -2.95 -4.35
C VAL A 373 -22.64 -3.11 -4.34
N LEU A 374 -23.36 -2.30 -5.13
CA LEU A 374 -24.83 -2.37 -5.24
C LEU A 374 -25.33 -3.63 -5.95
N THR A 375 -24.59 -4.14 -6.94
CA THR A 375 -24.92 -5.41 -7.60
C THR A 375 -24.84 -6.58 -6.62
N LEU A 376 -23.89 -6.56 -5.68
CA LEU A 376 -23.82 -7.57 -4.61
C LEU A 376 -24.97 -7.53 -3.62
N LEU A 377 -25.40 -6.32 -3.27
CA LEU A 377 -26.53 -6.11 -2.36
C LEU A 377 -27.82 -6.72 -2.93
N GLY A 378 -27.93 -6.80 -4.26
CA GLY A 378 -29.12 -7.23 -4.95
C GLY A 378 -30.31 -6.29 -4.71
N ARG A 379 -31.46 -6.61 -5.29
CA ARG A 379 -32.69 -5.81 -5.11
C ARG A 379 -33.37 -6.03 -3.76
N GLU A 380 -33.00 -7.08 -3.03
CA GLU A 380 -33.70 -7.52 -1.81
C GLU A 380 -33.25 -6.75 -0.55
N ASN A 381 -32.01 -6.22 -0.54
CA ASN A 381 -31.45 -5.51 0.61
C ASN A 381 -31.65 -3.97 0.55
N SER A 382 -32.83 -3.50 0.12
CA SER A 382 -33.18 -2.06 0.12
C SER A 382 -33.09 -1.39 1.52
N GLN A 383 -33.05 -2.20 2.58
CA GLN A 383 -32.83 -1.73 3.95
C GLN A 383 -31.37 -1.28 4.18
N GLU A 384 -30.39 -1.93 3.55
CA GLU A 384 -28.98 -1.61 3.76
C GLU A 384 -28.59 -0.29 3.07
N VAL A 385 -29.23 0.03 1.93
CA VAL A 385 -29.10 1.32 1.25
C VAL A 385 -29.49 2.49 2.14
N ASN A 386 -30.41 2.26 3.07
CA ASN A 386 -30.94 3.26 4.01
C ASN A 386 -30.40 3.05 5.44
N ALA A 387 -29.41 2.18 5.64
CA ALA A 387 -28.81 1.99 6.94
C ALA A 387 -28.08 3.29 7.35
N ALA A 388 -28.32 3.76 8.56
CA ALA A 388 -27.64 4.91 9.11
C ALA A 388 -26.35 4.48 9.83
N SER A 389 -25.30 5.30 9.73
CA SER A 389 -24.13 5.22 10.59
C SER A 389 -24.49 5.57 12.05
N ALA A 390 -23.53 5.44 12.98
CA ALA A 390 -23.69 5.86 14.36
C ALA A 390 -24.00 7.37 14.51
N SER A 391 -23.63 8.19 13.51
CA SER A 391 -23.96 9.62 13.44
C SER A 391 -25.30 9.91 12.77
N GLY A 392 -26.06 8.88 12.39
CA GLY A 392 -27.35 9.02 11.72
C GLY A 392 -27.23 9.31 10.22
N LEU A 393 -26.03 9.20 9.63
CA LEU A 393 -25.81 9.51 8.21
C LEU A 393 -26.01 8.27 7.36
N THR A 394 -26.88 8.34 6.36
CA THR A 394 -27.05 7.30 5.33
C THR A 394 -25.98 7.43 4.25
N PRO A 395 -25.74 6.38 3.43
CA PRO A 395 -24.85 6.46 2.27
C PRO A 395 -25.21 7.61 1.33
N LEU A 396 -26.51 7.87 1.14
CA LEU A 396 -27.00 8.98 0.33
C LEU A 396 -26.56 10.34 0.89
N TYR A 397 -26.50 10.53 2.20
CA TYR A 397 -25.96 11.79 2.72
C TYR A 397 -24.44 11.87 2.50
N LEU A 398 -23.71 10.77 2.67
CA LEU A 398 -22.27 10.75 2.53
C LEU A 398 -21.78 11.07 1.12
N THR A 399 -22.49 10.64 0.07
CA THR A 399 -22.16 11.02 -1.32
C THR A 399 -22.20 12.52 -1.54
N THR A 400 -22.92 13.26 -0.70
CA THR A 400 -23.15 14.70 -0.86
C THR A 400 -22.26 15.55 0.02
N THR A 401 -22.14 15.17 1.30
CA THR A 401 -21.47 15.98 2.32
C THR A 401 -19.99 15.70 2.43
N ALA A 402 -19.53 14.53 1.97
CA ALA A 402 -18.11 14.20 2.05
C ALA A 402 -17.31 14.97 1.00
N ALA A 403 -16.24 15.63 1.44
CA ALA A 403 -15.31 16.31 0.55
C ALA A 403 -14.60 15.36 -0.44
N THR A 404 -14.50 14.08 -0.06
CA THR A 404 -13.86 13.02 -0.85
C THR A 404 -14.80 12.33 -1.85
N ALA A 405 -16.07 12.75 -1.94
CA ALA A 405 -17.08 12.09 -2.75
C ALA A 405 -16.91 12.30 -4.28
N GLY A 406 -15.86 12.98 -4.72
CA GLY A 406 -15.52 13.17 -6.12
C GLY A 406 -16.12 14.41 -6.75
N SER A 407 -16.14 14.46 -8.08
CA SER A 407 -16.65 15.61 -8.84
C SER A 407 -18.18 15.76 -8.74
N PRO A 408 -18.76 16.95 -8.98
CA PRO A 408 -20.21 17.15 -9.03
C PRO A 408 -20.96 16.15 -9.92
N MET A 409 -20.37 15.75 -11.06
CA MET A 409 -20.95 14.78 -11.97
C MET A 409 -20.94 13.36 -11.38
N GLU A 410 -19.83 12.93 -10.76
CA GLU A 410 -19.77 11.64 -10.08
C GLU A 410 -20.76 11.56 -8.91
N ARG A 411 -20.95 12.66 -8.18
CA ARG A 411 -21.97 12.73 -7.11
C ARG A 411 -23.39 12.57 -7.66
N ARG A 412 -23.71 13.19 -8.81
CA ARG A 412 -24.99 13.02 -9.53
C ARG A 412 -25.23 11.56 -9.91
N GLU A 413 -24.23 10.92 -10.49
CA GLU A 413 -24.32 9.52 -10.89
C GLU A 413 -24.49 8.58 -9.69
N LYS A 414 -23.68 8.77 -8.63
CA LYS A 414 -23.81 8.00 -7.38
C LYS A 414 -25.20 8.12 -6.75
N VAL A 415 -25.77 9.32 -6.73
CA VAL A 415 -27.14 9.51 -6.25
C VAL A 415 -28.14 8.78 -7.14
N ALA A 416 -28.04 8.92 -8.46
CA ALA A 416 -28.94 8.23 -9.38
C ALA A 416 -28.89 6.70 -9.20
N LEU A 417 -27.70 6.15 -8.95
CA LEU A 417 -27.49 4.73 -8.63
C LEU A 417 -28.17 4.33 -7.31
N LEU A 418 -28.00 5.12 -6.26
CA LEU A 418 -28.65 4.87 -4.96
C LEU A 418 -30.18 4.99 -5.06
N GLU A 419 -30.69 5.96 -5.83
CA GLU A 419 -32.13 6.13 -6.09
C GLU A 419 -32.72 4.93 -6.83
N ALA A 420 -32.02 4.41 -7.85
CA ALA A 420 -32.44 3.21 -8.58
C ALA A 420 -32.57 1.98 -7.68
N HIS A 421 -31.84 1.95 -6.55
CA HIS A 421 -31.87 0.87 -5.55
C HIS A 421 -32.75 1.20 -4.32
N GLY A 422 -33.53 2.28 -4.38
CA GLY A 422 -34.53 2.60 -3.36
C GLY A 422 -34.00 3.38 -2.15
N ALA A 423 -32.93 4.17 -2.31
CA ALA A 423 -32.52 5.13 -1.31
C ALA A 423 -33.62 6.16 -1.02
N THR A 424 -33.70 6.58 0.24
CA THR A 424 -34.69 7.56 0.71
C THR A 424 -33.99 8.71 1.42
N LEU A 425 -34.52 9.92 1.24
CA LEU A 425 -34.04 11.13 1.92
C LEU A 425 -34.56 11.18 3.35
N PHE A 426 -35.75 10.65 3.61
CA PHE A 426 -36.34 10.55 4.93
C PHE A 426 -36.60 9.09 5.32
N PRO A 427 -36.48 8.72 6.61
CA PRO A 427 -36.86 7.40 7.04
C PRO A 427 -38.35 7.16 6.76
N ARG A 428 -38.70 5.93 6.31
CA ARG A 428 -40.01 5.57 5.72
C ARG A 428 -41.26 5.94 6.55
N ASN A 429 -41.12 6.22 7.84
CA ASN A 429 -42.21 6.56 8.77
C ASN A 429 -42.10 7.98 9.37
N ALA A 430 -41.23 8.85 8.84
CA ALA A 430 -41.09 10.21 9.33
C ALA A 430 -42.34 11.04 9.01
N ARG A 431 -42.97 11.62 10.03
CA ARG A 431 -43.91 12.73 9.81
C ARG A 431 -43.10 13.94 9.39
N LEU A 432 -43.29 14.36 8.14
CA LEU A 432 -42.58 15.51 7.56
C LEU A 432 -43.32 16.82 7.80
N PHE A 433 -44.61 16.79 8.04
CA PHE A 433 -45.42 17.99 8.24
C PHE A 433 -45.93 18.05 9.69
N TYR A 434 -45.70 19.18 10.34
CA TYR A 434 -46.17 19.44 11.71
C TYR A 434 -47.07 20.66 11.73
N SER A 435 -48.21 20.57 12.42
CA SER A 435 -49.04 21.75 12.70
C SER A 435 -48.42 22.56 13.84
N ILE A 436 -48.43 23.89 13.70
CA ILE A 436 -47.90 24.78 14.71
C ILE A 436 -48.92 24.91 15.85
N GLN A 437 -48.48 24.69 17.09
CA GLN A 437 -49.33 24.89 18.27
C GLN A 437 -49.83 26.34 18.30
N GLY A 438 -51.14 26.53 18.17
CA GLY A 438 -51.79 27.85 18.12
C GLY A 438 -52.29 28.29 16.74
N ASN A 439 -51.90 27.64 15.64
CA ASN A 439 -52.45 27.90 14.30
C ASN A 439 -52.57 26.60 13.47
N PRO A 440 -53.76 25.98 13.38
CA PRO A 440 -53.94 24.72 12.65
C PRO A 440 -53.85 24.86 11.13
N ASN A 441 -53.85 26.10 10.60
CA ASN A 441 -53.74 26.37 9.17
C ASN A 441 -52.30 26.50 8.69
N SER A 442 -51.31 26.59 9.60
CA SER A 442 -49.90 26.61 9.25
C SER A 442 -49.23 25.27 9.53
N VAL A 443 -48.37 24.88 8.60
CA VAL A 443 -47.65 23.61 8.57
C VAL A 443 -46.17 23.89 8.41
N LEU A 444 -45.35 23.22 9.21
CA LEU A 444 -43.89 23.29 9.13
C LEU A 444 -43.35 21.98 8.56
N VAL A 445 -42.43 22.08 7.59
CA VAL A 445 -41.73 20.92 7.04
C VAL A 445 -40.52 20.61 7.93
N ALA A 446 -40.52 19.43 8.55
CA ALA A 446 -39.42 18.95 9.35
C ALA A 446 -38.29 18.40 8.46
N VAL A 447 -37.39 19.30 8.06
CA VAL A 447 -36.16 18.92 7.35
C VAL A 447 -35.03 18.74 8.36
N THR A 448 -34.43 17.55 8.41
CA THR A 448 -33.29 17.24 9.27
C THR A 448 -32.07 18.10 8.89
N ALA A 449 -31.18 18.37 9.85
CA ALA A 449 -29.97 19.14 9.59
C ALA A 449 -29.06 18.50 8.51
N ALA A 450 -29.06 17.17 8.40
CA ALA A 450 -28.36 16.44 7.34
C ALA A 450 -28.91 16.79 5.96
N VAL A 451 -30.22 16.67 5.76
CA VAL A 451 -30.88 17.01 4.48
C VAL A 451 -30.64 18.47 4.09
N LYS A 452 -30.66 19.40 5.06
CA LYS A 452 -30.35 20.82 4.77
C LYS A 452 -28.94 21.02 4.22
N ARG A 453 -27.94 20.36 4.83
CA ARG A 453 -26.55 20.44 4.35
C ARG A 453 -26.39 19.79 2.99
N CYS A 454 -27.03 18.65 2.76
CA CYS A 454 -27.06 17.99 1.46
C CYS A 454 -27.65 18.92 0.40
N LEU A 455 -28.83 19.50 0.64
CA LEU A 455 -29.45 20.42 -0.29
C LEU A 455 -28.60 21.66 -0.54
N ALA A 456 -28.06 22.29 0.51
CA ALA A 456 -27.20 23.46 0.38
C ALA A 456 -26.00 23.18 -0.52
N GLN A 457 -25.30 22.06 -0.31
CA GLN A 457 -24.11 21.70 -1.10
C GLN A 457 -24.43 21.49 -2.58
N TRP A 458 -25.63 21.01 -2.91
CA TRP A 458 -26.04 20.74 -4.29
C TRP A 458 -26.66 21.94 -4.99
N LEU A 459 -27.33 22.81 -4.25
CA LEU A 459 -27.86 24.06 -4.79
C LEU A 459 -26.74 24.99 -5.27
N VAL A 460 -25.54 24.89 -4.69
CA VAL A 460 -24.32 25.55 -5.21
C VAL A 460 -24.01 25.09 -6.65
N GLU A 461 -24.40 23.86 -7.03
CA GLU A 461 -24.17 23.32 -8.37
C GLU A 461 -25.28 23.66 -9.38
N CYS A 462 -26.35 24.34 -8.94
CA CYS A 462 -27.43 24.79 -9.81
C CYS A 462 -27.13 26.21 -10.34
N ASN A 463 -27.65 26.54 -11.53
CA ASN A 463 -27.53 27.89 -12.07
C ASN A 463 -28.25 28.90 -11.16
N ALA A 464 -27.57 29.99 -10.80
CA ALA A 464 -28.10 30.99 -9.87
C ALA A 464 -29.39 31.68 -10.37
N SER A 465 -29.61 31.74 -11.68
CA SER A 465 -30.81 32.34 -12.28
C SER A 465 -32.08 31.54 -11.98
N THR A 466 -32.06 30.22 -12.14
CA THR A 466 -33.23 29.36 -11.88
C THR A 466 -33.58 29.32 -10.39
N LEU A 467 -32.57 29.39 -9.52
CA LEU A 467 -32.79 29.47 -8.08
C LEU A 467 -33.41 30.79 -7.65
N SER A 468 -33.05 31.89 -8.29
CA SER A 468 -33.58 33.22 -7.96
C SER A 468 -35.10 33.29 -8.25
N ASP A 469 -35.52 32.79 -9.41
CA ASP A 469 -36.94 32.72 -9.78
C ASP A 469 -37.73 31.80 -8.84
N PHE A 470 -37.17 30.64 -8.49
CA PHE A 470 -37.78 29.74 -7.50
C PHE A 470 -37.96 30.43 -6.13
N CYS A 471 -36.93 31.11 -5.62
CA CYS A 471 -37.00 31.78 -4.32
C CYS A 471 -38.04 32.91 -4.30
N LEU A 472 -38.18 33.65 -5.41
CA LEU A 472 -39.19 34.70 -5.55
C LEU A 472 -40.61 34.13 -5.63
N GLN A 473 -40.82 33.07 -6.41
CA GLN A 473 -42.11 32.38 -6.50
C GLN A 473 -42.51 31.72 -5.17
N TRP A 474 -41.54 31.19 -4.45
CA TRP A 474 -41.72 30.65 -3.10
C TRP A 474 -42.11 31.74 -2.10
N ALA A 475 -41.39 32.87 -2.10
CA ALA A 475 -41.69 33.99 -1.22
C ALA A 475 -43.11 34.52 -1.47
N ALA A 476 -43.57 34.52 -2.73
CA ALA A 476 -44.94 34.86 -3.09
C ALA A 476 -45.97 33.86 -2.52
N CYS A 477 -45.65 32.55 -2.48
CA CYS A 477 -46.52 31.53 -1.89
C CYS A 477 -46.69 31.70 -0.37
N VAL A 478 -45.66 32.18 0.33
CA VAL A 478 -45.72 32.43 1.78
C VAL A 478 -46.33 33.79 2.11
N SER A 479 -46.14 34.78 1.23
CA SER A 479 -46.60 36.17 1.45
C SER A 479 -48.02 36.44 0.98
N SER A 480 -48.58 35.63 0.06
CA SER A 480 -49.91 35.87 -0.53
C SER A 480 -50.79 34.62 -0.55
N PRO A 481 -51.81 34.53 0.33
CA PRO A 481 -52.71 33.37 0.37
C PRO A 481 -53.71 33.26 -0.79
N ARG A 482 -53.88 34.27 -1.67
CA ARG A 482 -54.92 34.24 -2.72
C ARG A 482 -54.56 35.04 -3.97
N ARG A 483 -54.49 34.34 -5.12
CA ARG A 483 -55.21 34.64 -6.37
C ARG A 483 -54.96 33.52 -7.37
N SER A 484 -55.88 32.57 -7.43
CA SER A 484 -56.15 31.84 -8.66
C SER A 484 -56.89 32.81 -9.58
N GLU A 485 -56.24 33.29 -10.62
CA GLU A 485 -56.91 33.86 -11.79
C GLU A 485 -56.48 33.04 -13.00
N TYR A 486 -57.16 31.91 -13.21
CA TYR A 486 -57.35 31.40 -14.57
C TYR A 486 -58.32 32.35 -15.29
N PRO A 487 -58.10 32.69 -16.58
CA PRO A 487 -59.02 33.52 -17.33
C PRO A 487 -60.21 32.66 -17.76
N ALA A 488 -61.26 32.61 -16.94
CA ALA A 488 -62.54 32.06 -17.34
C ALA A 488 -63.45 33.19 -17.85
N ILE A 489 -63.95 32.95 -19.05
CA ILE A 489 -64.77 33.77 -19.94
C ILE A 489 -65.98 34.41 -19.22
N ALA A 490 -66.27 35.63 -19.67
CA ALA A 490 -67.34 36.52 -19.23
C ALA A 490 -68.71 35.87 -19.03
N ALA A 491 -69.34 36.15 -17.89
CA ALA A 491 -70.78 36.31 -17.77
C ALA A 491 -71.16 37.06 -16.47
N GLY A 492 -71.79 38.23 -16.63
CA GLY A 492 -72.90 38.67 -15.79
C GLY A 492 -72.64 39.08 -14.33
N GLY A 493 -72.40 40.38 -14.15
CA GLY A 493 -72.90 41.25 -13.07
C GLY A 493 -73.24 40.69 -11.68
N ARG A 494 -72.53 41.21 -10.66
CA ARG A 494 -73.09 41.99 -9.52
C ARG A 494 -71.97 42.36 -8.55
N GLN A 495 -71.72 43.66 -8.42
CA GLN A 495 -70.89 44.21 -7.35
C GLN A 495 -71.54 43.91 -6.00
N ALA A 496 -70.93 43.01 -5.22
CA ALA A 496 -71.20 42.88 -3.81
C ALA A 496 -70.03 43.47 -3.03
N ARG A 497 -70.23 44.70 -2.52
CA ARG A 497 -69.43 45.28 -1.44
C ARG A 497 -69.42 44.29 -0.26
N ARG A 498 -68.24 43.82 0.14
CA ARG A 498 -67.97 43.34 1.50
C ARG A 498 -66.74 44.05 2.04
N GLY A 499 -66.89 44.61 3.24
CA GLY A 499 -65.94 45.50 3.90
C GLY A 499 -64.61 44.82 4.28
N PRO A 500 -63.65 45.60 4.80
CA PRO A 500 -62.31 45.11 5.09
C PRO A 500 -62.37 44.22 6.33
N SER A 501 -62.29 42.90 6.15
CA SER A 501 -61.95 42.00 7.25
C SER A 501 -60.46 42.17 7.52
N THR A 502 -60.14 42.96 8.54
CA THR A 502 -58.82 43.08 9.16
C THR A 502 -58.46 41.76 9.85
N SER A 503 -57.90 40.83 9.09
CA SER A 503 -56.93 39.88 9.63
C SER A 503 -55.62 40.24 8.98
N THR A 504 -54.80 41.04 9.68
CA THR A 504 -53.41 41.26 9.29
C THR A 504 -52.77 39.88 9.15
N PRO A 505 -52.32 39.47 7.96
CA PRO A 505 -51.45 38.29 7.90
C PRO A 505 -50.25 38.66 8.76
N HIS A 506 -49.91 37.83 9.75
CA HIS A 506 -48.62 37.93 10.42
C HIS A 506 -47.56 37.67 9.35
N GLN A 507 -47.17 38.72 8.62
CA GLN A 507 -46.03 38.67 7.72
C GLN A 507 -44.82 38.40 8.60
N SER A 508 -44.32 37.17 8.55
CA SER A 508 -43.04 36.87 9.14
C SER A 508 -42.02 37.86 8.56
N PRO A 509 -41.25 38.59 9.38
CA PRO A 509 -40.33 39.65 8.92
C PRO A 509 -39.30 39.16 7.89
N LEU A 510 -39.07 37.85 7.85
CA LEU A 510 -38.22 37.18 6.87
C LEU A 510 -38.74 37.29 5.42
N CYS A 511 -40.06 37.30 5.19
CA CYS A 511 -40.64 37.38 3.84
C CYS A 511 -40.35 38.69 3.11
N ALA A 512 -40.20 39.80 3.84
CA ALA A 512 -39.85 41.09 3.27
C ALA A 512 -38.36 41.20 2.92
N ILE A 513 -37.50 40.47 3.63
CA ILE A 513 -36.04 40.51 3.47
C ILE A 513 -35.59 39.53 2.37
N LEU A 514 -36.31 38.42 2.19
CA LEU A 514 -35.97 37.36 1.22
C LEU A 514 -35.73 37.87 -0.22
N PRO A 515 -36.59 38.69 -0.84
CA PRO A 515 -36.35 39.20 -2.19
C PRO A 515 -35.05 40.00 -2.30
N SER A 516 -34.71 40.80 -1.28
CA SER A 516 -33.47 41.59 -1.26
C SER A 516 -32.22 40.72 -1.16
N VAL A 517 -32.28 39.64 -0.38
CA VAL A 517 -31.18 38.67 -0.22
C VAL A 517 -30.98 37.84 -1.49
N VAL A 518 -32.07 37.46 -2.15
CA VAL A 518 -32.04 36.76 -3.45
C VAL A 518 -31.42 37.67 -4.52
N CYS A 519 -31.85 38.94 -4.62
CA CYS A 519 -31.27 39.91 -5.55
C CYS A 519 -29.79 40.22 -5.27
N ALA A 520 -29.33 40.06 -4.03
CA ALA A 520 -27.92 40.20 -3.66
C ALA A 520 -27.04 38.98 -4.03
N GLY A 521 -27.62 37.95 -4.66
CA GLY A 521 -26.89 36.77 -5.15
C GLY A 521 -26.81 35.61 -4.14
N TYR A 522 -27.46 35.72 -2.98
CA TYR A 522 -27.47 34.67 -1.95
C TYR A 522 -28.60 33.64 -2.15
N ALA A 523 -29.09 33.45 -3.38
CA ALA A 523 -30.21 32.55 -3.67
C ALA A 523 -29.96 31.12 -3.17
N VAL A 524 -28.72 30.62 -3.28
CA VAL A 524 -28.31 29.28 -2.84
C VAL A 524 -28.50 29.08 -1.33
N ASP A 525 -28.09 30.05 -0.52
CA ASP A 525 -28.20 29.99 0.95
C ASP A 525 -29.64 30.18 1.44
N THR A 526 -30.49 30.83 0.63
CA THR A 526 -31.88 31.07 1.00
C THR A 526 -32.74 29.81 0.93
N VAL A 527 -32.55 28.92 -0.05
CA VAL A 527 -33.44 27.75 -0.25
C VAL A 527 -33.56 26.83 0.97
N PRO A 528 -32.48 26.45 1.70
CA PRO A 528 -32.61 25.69 2.94
C PRO A 528 -33.38 26.42 4.04
N LEU A 529 -33.35 27.76 4.06
CA LEU A 529 -34.12 28.59 4.98
C LEU A 529 -35.61 28.63 4.58
N LEU A 530 -35.91 28.65 3.28
CA LEU A 530 -37.29 28.57 2.75
C LEU A 530 -37.99 27.29 3.21
N LEU A 531 -37.27 26.16 3.23
CA LEU A 531 -37.80 24.87 3.70
C LEU A 531 -38.22 24.85 5.18
N VAL A 532 -37.77 25.81 5.99
CA VAL A 532 -38.04 25.89 7.44
C VAL A 532 -39.21 26.84 7.74
N LEU A 533 -39.58 27.68 6.79
CA LEU A 533 -40.62 28.68 7.01
C LEU A 533 -42.01 28.03 7.08
N PRO A 534 -42.90 28.55 7.94
CA PRO A 534 -44.25 28.03 8.07
C PRO A 534 -45.03 28.26 6.77
N LEU A 535 -45.56 27.18 6.21
CA LEU A 535 -46.39 27.20 5.01
C LEU A 535 -47.86 27.13 5.41
N GLU A 536 -48.73 27.88 4.74
CA GLU A 536 -50.16 27.62 4.87
C GLU A 536 -50.51 26.27 4.24
N ARG A 537 -51.45 25.55 4.88
CA ARG A 537 -51.87 24.21 4.46
C ARG A 537 -52.37 24.16 3.01
N GLU A 538 -52.97 25.26 2.53
CA GLU A 538 -53.46 25.40 1.15
C GLU A 538 -52.34 25.67 0.13
N ALA A 539 -51.20 26.21 0.57
CA ALA A 539 -50.05 26.53 -0.28
C ALA A 539 -49.06 25.35 -0.41
N ALA A 540 -49.13 24.35 0.47
CA ALA A 540 -48.29 23.15 0.44
C ALA A 540 -48.28 22.38 -0.91
N PRO A 541 -49.42 22.13 -1.61
CA PRO A 541 -49.38 21.46 -2.91
C PRO A 541 -48.65 22.30 -3.98
N ARG A 542 -48.90 23.62 -4.00
CA ARG A 542 -48.22 24.56 -4.91
C ARG A 542 -46.72 24.59 -4.65
N PHE A 543 -46.31 24.51 -3.39
CA PHE A 543 -44.90 24.43 -3.00
C PHE A 543 -44.22 23.16 -3.56
N VAL A 544 -44.88 22.02 -3.47
CA VAL A 544 -44.37 20.75 -4.03
C VAL A 544 -44.33 20.78 -5.56
N GLU A 545 -45.28 21.46 -6.21
CA GLU A 545 -45.26 21.69 -7.67
C GLU A 545 -44.07 22.56 -8.11
N LEU A 546 -43.79 23.65 -7.38
CA LEU A 546 -42.64 24.52 -7.63
C LEU A 546 -41.31 23.76 -7.48
N LEU A 547 -41.19 22.90 -6.46
CA LEU A 547 -40.04 22.01 -6.32
C LEU A 547 -39.90 21.05 -7.52
N GLY A 548 -41.02 20.59 -8.08
CA GLY A 548 -41.03 19.77 -9.28
C GLY A 548 -40.59 20.49 -10.54
N ALA A 549 -41.05 21.73 -10.73
CA ALA A 549 -40.59 22.58 -11.84
C ALA A 549 -39.07 22.82 -11.75
N LEU A 550 -38.58 23.14 -10.55
CA LEU A 550 -37.15 23.31 -10.31
C LEU A 550 -36.37 22.01 -10.58
N ALA A 551 -36.89 20.86 -10.13
CA ALA A 551 -36.26 19.56 -10.37
C ALA A 551 -36.21 19.18 -11.86
N ALA A 552 -37.25 19.55 -12.63
CA ALA A 552 -37.31 19.31 -14.07
C ALA A 552 -36.32 20.20 -14.84
N GLU A 553 -36.22 21.47 -14.48
CA GLU A 553 -35.28 22.42 -15.12
C GLU A 553 -33.81 22.11 -14.79
N THR A 554 -33.53 21.67 -13.56
CA THR A 554 -32.17 21.34 -13.11
C THR A 554 -31.75 19.90 -13.40
N ASN A 555 -32.69 19.05 -13.87
CA ASN A 555 -32.53 17.60 -14.05
C ASN A 555 -31.84 16.90 -12.87
N HIS A 556 -32.18 17.33 -11.65
CA HIS A 556 -31.43 16.93 -10.47
C HIS A 556 -32.13 15.77 -9.74
N PRO A 557 -31.44 14.64 -9.50
CA PRO A 557 -32.04 13.44 -8.89
C PRO A 557 -32.56 13.70 -7.45
N LEU A 558 -31.75 14.26 -6.55
CA LEU A 558 -32.20 14.55 -5.17
C LEU A 558 -33.39 15.51 -5.07
N LEU A 559 -33.49 16.54 -5.91
CA LEU A 559 -34.63 17.46 -5.89
C LEU A 559 -35.91 16.76 -6.33
N ARG A 560 -35.81 15.90 -7.35
CA ARG A 560 -36.91 15.03 -7.76
C ARG A 560 -37.31 14.09 -6.62
N ARG A 561 -36.33 13.50 -5.93
CA ARG A 561 -36.63 12.61 -4.81
C ARG A 561 -37.24 13.33 -3.61
N LEU A 562 -36.74 14.52 -3.27
CA LEU A 562 -37.31 15.39 -2.24
C LEU A 562 -38.78 15.70 -2.54
N GLN A 563 -39.08 16.04 -3.79
CA GLN A 563 -40.43 16.30 -4.25
C GLN A 563 -41.33 15.08 -4.08
N GLU A 564 -40.89 13.90 -4.55
CA GLU A 564 -41.66 12.64 -4.44
C GLU A 564 -41.99 12.28 -3.00
N GLU A 565 -41.01 12.36 -2.09
CA GLU A 565 -41.20 12.01 -0.68
C GLU A 565 -42.10 13.02 0.05
N LEU A 566 -41.95 14.32 -0.21
CA LEU A 566 -42.84 15.35 0.35
C LEU A 566 -44.27 15.19 -0.17
N LEU A 567 -44.45 14.88 -1.45
CA LEU A 567 -45.75 14.65 -2.07
C LEU A 567 -46.42 13.39 -1.50
N ALA A 568 -45.66 12.31 -1.30
CA ALA A 568 -46.15 11.09 -0.67
C ALA A 568 -46.57 11.32 0.79
N ALA A 569 -45.75 12.04 1.57
CA ALA A 569 -46.07 12.40 2.95
C ALA A 569 -47.33 13.27 3.03
N TRP A 570 -47.48 14.24 2.12
CA TRP A 570 -48.66 15.11 2.06
C TRP A 570 -49.94 14.32 1.74
N ARG A 571 -49.89 13.42 0.74
CA ARG A 571 -51.02 12.54 0.41
C ARG A 571 -51.40 11.68 1.62
N GLY A 572 -50.43 11.07 2.30
CA GLY A 572 -50.65 10.28 3.52
C GLY A 572 -51.38 11.08 4.61
N GLU A 573 -50.98 12.33 4.86
CA GLU A 573 -51.66 13.19 5.83
C GLU A 573 -53.08 13.57 5.42
N THR A 574 -53.32 13.89 4.13
CA THR A 574 -54.69 14.21 3.68
C THR A 574 -55.64 13.03 3.83
N HIS A 575 -55.16 11.79 3.66
CA HIS A 575 -55.93 10.57 3.90
C HIS A 575 -56.23 10.34 5.40
N LEU A 576 -55.24 10.52 6.28
CA LEU A 576 -55.43 10.46 7.74
C LEU A 576 -56.43 11.52 8.25
N ASN A 577 -56.34 12.75 7.74
CA ASN A 577 -57.25 13.83 8.12
C ASN A 577 -58.68 13.59 7.57
N ARG A 578 -58.83 12.93 6.42
CA ARG A 578 -60.14 12.56 5.88
C ARG A 578 -60.81 11.46 6.71
N TRP A 579 -60.01 10.51 7.22
CA TRP A 579 -60.47 9.49 8.18
C TRP A 579 -60.85 10.08 9.54
N GLN A 580 -60.06 11.00 10.09
CA GLN A 580 -60.37 11.65 11.39
C GLN A 580 -61.55 12.64 11.33
N ARG A 581 -61.89 13.20 10.16
CA ARG A 581 -63.09 14.04 9.98
C ARG A 581 -64.34 13.25 9.61
N GLY A 582 -64.22 11.94 9.36
CA GLY A 582 -65.32 11.05 9.01
C GLY A 582 -65.73 10.09 10.13
N ALA A 583 -65.19 10.26 11.34
CA ALA A 583 -65.53 9.51 12.55
C ALA A 583 -66.27 10.39 13.56
#